data_AF-A0A1N7QCH7-F1
#
_entry.id   AF-A0A1N7QCH7-F1
#
_cell.length_a   1.000
_cell.length_b   1.000
_cell.length_c   1.000
_cell.angle_alpha   90.00
_cell.angle_beta   90.00
_cell.angle_gamma   90.00
#
_symmetry.space_group_name_H-M   'P 1'
#
loop_
_entity.id
_entity.type
_entity.pdbx_description
1 polymer ?
#
loop_
_entity_poly.entity_id
_entity_poly.type
_entity_poly.pdbx_seq_one_letter_code
_entity_poly.pdbx_strand_id
1 'polypeptide(L)'
;MKRTVSVTASWMVGAALLAGASASASAAGAAETSGVKMIEENCGSCHTPDSSGKFPRISDIRKSPEGWDMSVSRMQRWHGVTVSAEARAAIVKYLSDTQGLAPSESEPFRYALEQQPGAMENLPDPEMVQMCGRCHSTARPGLQRRDAAEWKRLINTHVGQWPTLEFQLLSRDRDWWTIATTTTTDTLAKMWGFKSKAWDSWKGHKTPDLKGTWAVAGHQPGKGDYSGTMTVSGGAGDRFDVRYDLSYADGSVLKADGASVVYTGYEWRGTVTLNGVENREVMTLSADGKTLSGRWFGSVNDELGADVTAVKTDGKPTLIAAQPMALKAGERAMVSLVGDSLKGAVSFGPGVTVIDSESKPWGLSVVVEVAARAAEGPREVSVGGASLSKGAVVYDAVDRVTVEPPMMIARVGDGGGPLPRHYAQFEAIGYLNGKDGKPGTADDIRLGALPASWSHDNFDEAAKELEDAKFAGSIDSKTGLFTPGEAGPNPLRAYKTNNVGNLKVVAQVDNGQGKPLSAESHLIVTVQRWVDGWIR
;
A
#
# COMPACT_ATOMS: atom_id res chain seq x y z
N MET A 1 -48.69 29.31 -18.05
CA MET A 1 -48.75 29.14 -19.52
C MET A 1 -47.83 28.00 -19.91
N LYS A 2 -48.42 26.90 -20.40
CA LYS A 2 -47.71 25.72 -20.91
C LYS A 2 -46.97 26.08 -22.20
N ARG A 3 -45.73 25.62 -22.37
CA ARG A 3 -45.14 25.40 -23.70
C ARG A 3 -44.35 24.09 -23.70
N THR A 4 -45.06 23.04 -24.11
CA THR A 4 -44.54 21.82 -24.70
C THR A 4 -44.03 22.13 -26.10
N VAL A 5 -42.86 21.60 -26.46
CA VAL A 5 -42.44 21.43 -27.86
C VAL A 5 -41.98 19.99 -28.02
N SER A 6 -42.75 19.24 -28.81
CA SER A 6 -42.36 17.93 -29.35
C SER A 6 -41.42 18.13 -30.52
N VAL A 7 -40.42 17.26 -30.67
CA VAL A 7 -39.78 17.02 -31.97
C VAL A 7 -39.91 15.55 -32.30
N THR A 8 -40.48 15.33 -33.47
CA THR A 8 -40.84 14.08 -34.13
C THR A 8 -39.63 13.27 -34.56
N ALA A 9 -39.78 11.94 -34.46
CA ALA A 9 -38.89 10.94 -34.99
C ALA A 9 -38.89 10.91 -36.53
N SER A 10 -37.76 10.54 -37.13
CA SER A 10 -37.71 9.92 -38.45
C SER A 10 -36.66 8.83 -38.42
N TRP A 11 -37.12 7.60 -38.66
CA TRP A 11 -36.31 6.43 -38.91
C TRP A 11 -35.90 6.42 -40.38
N MET A 12 -34.63 6.12 -40.66
CA MET A 12 -34.22 5.60 -41.95
C MET A 12 -33.34 4.37 -41.72
N VAL A 13 -33.90 3.22 -42.11
CA VAL A 13 -33.21 1.94 -42.23
C VAL A 13 -32.47 1.94 -43.57
N GLY A 14 -31.18 1.67 -43.54
CA GLY A 14 -30.36 1.44 -44.73
C GLY A 14 -29.30 0.39 -44.43
N ALA A 15 -29.55 -0.83 -44.91
CA ALA A 15 -28.61 -1.93 -44.86
C ALA A 15 -27.62 -1.86 -46.03
N ALA A 16 -26.34 -2.03 -45.76
CA ALA A 16 -25.34 -2.45 -46.74
C ALA A 16 -24.32 -3.38 -46.07
N LEU A 17 -24.24 -4.59 -46.60
CA LEU A 17 -23.35 -5.68 -46.24
C LEU A 17 -22.05 -5.62 -47.08
N LEU A 18 -21.00 -6.24 -46.53
CA LEU A 18 -19.75 -6.74 -47.14
C LEU A 18 -18.54 -5.79 -47.19
N ALA A 19 -17.55 -6.03 -46.32
CA ALA A 19 -16.33 -6.76 -46.70
C ALA A 19 -15.43 -6.94 -45.47
N GLY A 20 -15.04 -8.19 -45.21
CA GLY A 20 -14.03 -8.51 -44.21
C GLY A 20 -12.63 -8.10 -44.66
N ALA A 21 -11.88 -7.50 -43.75
CA ALA A 21 -10.44 -7.59 -43.70
C ALA A 21 -10.04 -7.56 -42.23
N SER A 22 -9.67 -8.74 -41.73
CA SER A 22 -9.08 -8.99 -40.43
C SER A 22 -7.76 -8.20 -40.32
N ALA A 23 -7.78 -7.13 -39.54
CA ALA A 23 -6.58 -6.52 -38.98
C ALA A 23 -6.67 -6.61 -37.45
N SER A 24 -6.39 -7.81 -36.93
CA SER A 24 -6.07 -8.02 -35.53
C SER A 24 -4.69 -7.42 -35.26
N ALA A 25 -4.57 -6.08 -35.34
CA ALA A 25 -3.43 -5.39 -34.77
C ALA A 25 -3.50 -5.60 -33.26
N SER A 26 -2.53 -6.34 -32.73
CA SER A 26 -2.41 -6.58 -31.29
C SER A 26 -2.48 -5.25 -30.54
N ALA A 27 -3.41 -5.13 -29.57
CA ALA A 27 -3.58 -3.92 -28.75
C ALA A 27 -2.28 -3.44 -28.09
N ALA A 28 -1.31 -4.34 -27.88
CA ALA A 28 0.04 -4.03 -27.41
C ALA A 28 0.82 -3.11 -28.37
N GLY A 29 0.76 -3.37 -29.69
CA GLY A 29 1.46 -2.55 -30.70
C GLY A 29 0.82 -1.17 -30.91
N ALA A 30 -0.50 -1.05 -30.73
CA ALA A 30 -1.19 0.23 -30.80
C ALA A 30 -0.84 1.15 -29.60
N ALA A 31 -0.72 0.59 -28.39
CA ALA A 31 -0.28 1.30 -27.21
C ALA A 31 1.18 1.81 -27.34
N GLU A 32 2.08 0.96 -27.84
CA GLU A 32 3.49 1.27 -28.09
C GLU A 32 3.66 2.44 -29.08
N THR A 33 2.89 2.45 -30.18
CA THR A 33 2.89 3.55 -31.17
C THR A 33 2.30 4.86 -30.63
N SER A 34 1.45 4.81 -29.59
CA SER A 34 0.89 6.02 -28.98
C SER A 34 1.83 6.65 -27.95
N GLY A 35 2.52 5.84 -27.14
CA GLY A 35 3.38 6.33 -26.05
C GLY A 35 4.59 7.11 -26.53
N VAL A 36 5.36 6.55 -27.48
CA VAL A 36 6.52 7.22 -28.08
C VAL A 36 6.10 8.50 -28.78
N LYS A 37 5.02 8.45 -29.56
CA LYS A 37 4.47 9.63 -30.24
C LYS A 37 4.10 10.73 -29.25
N MET A 38 3.47 10.39 -28.13
CA MET A 38 3.17 11.37 -27.08
C MET A 38 4.45 11.96 -26.47
N ILE A 39 5.52 11.19 -26.31
CA ILE A 39 6.82 11.72 -25.86
C ILE A 39 7.41 12.67 -26.91
N GLU A 40 7.39 12.31 -28.20
CA GLU A 40 7.88 13.18 -29.27
C GLU A 40 7.14 14.51 -29.31
N GLU A 41 5.81 14.46 -29.31
CA GLU A 41 4.92 15.63 -29.40
C GLU A 41 5.04 16.55 -28.18
N ASN A 42 5.21 15.99 -26.97
CA ASN A 42 5.16 16.76 -25.73
C ASN A 42 6.54 17.03 -25.09
N CYS A 43 7.58 16.27 -25.43
CA CYS A 43 8.90 16.34 -24.80
C CYS A 43 10.03 16.62 -25.81
N GLY A 44 9.83 16.36 -27.10
CA GLY A 44 10.89 16.40 -28.13
C GLY A 44 11.52 17.77 -28.38
N SER A 45 10.84 18.86 -28.01
CA SER A 45 11.38 20.23 -28.12
C SER A 45 12.54 20.50 -27.16
N CYS A 46 12.61 19.80 -26.04
CA CYS A 46 13.71 19.89 -25.06
C CYS A 46 14.58 18.62 -25.03
N HIS A 47 13.96 17.46 -25.29
CA HIS A 47 14.61 16.15 -25.30
C HIS A 47 14.67 15.60 -26.72
N THR A 48 15.30 16.32 -27.65
CA THR A 48 15.35 15.91 -29.05
C THR A 48 15.99 14.52 -29.19
N PRO A 49 15.31 13.54 -29.83
CA PRO A 49 15.84 12.20 -29.94
C PRO A 49 17.12 12.18 -30.78
N ASP A 50 18.06 11.33 -30.40
CA ASP A 50 19.25 11.07 -31.20
C ASP A 50 18.94 10.19 -32.43
N SER A 51 19.96 9.89 -33.24
CA SER A 51 19.81 9.06 -34.45
C SER A 51 19.39 7.61 -34.16
N SER A 52 19.47 7.16 -32.90
CA SER A 52 18.99 5.85 -32.45
C SER A 52 17.57 5.88 -31.88
N GLY A 53 16.92 7.05 -31.88
CA GLY A 53 15.60 7.26 -31.30
C GLY A 53 15.59 7.41 -29.78
N LYS A 54 16.76 7.59 -29.15
CA LYS A 54 16.85 7.79 -27.70
C LYS A 54 16.65 9.26 -27.35
N PHE A 55 15.81 9.49 -26.37
CA PHE A 55 15.53 10.82 -25.82
C PHE A 55 16.53 11.09 -24.68
N PRO A 56 17.39 12.13 -24.79
CA PRO A 56 18.36 12.46 -23.75
C PRO A 56 17.67 12.55 -22.39
N ARG A 57 18.30 12.00 -21.32
CA ARG A 57 17.73 11.88 -19.97
C ARG A 57 16.61 10.85 -19.84
N ILE A 58 15.59 10.92 -20.70
CA ILE A 58 14.40 10.07 -20.61
C ILE A 58 14.79 8.61 -20.83
N SER A 59 15.66 8.33 -21.81
CA SER A 59 16.09 6.98 -22.18
C SER A 59 17.14 6.34 -21.26
N ASP A 60 17.64 7.10 -20.27
CA ASP A 60 18.81 6.72 -19.44
C ASP A 60 18.45 6.52 -17.96
N ILE A 61 17.16 6.47 -17.63
CA ILE A 61 16.66 6.23 -16.27
C ILE A 61 15.52 5.21 -16.28
N ARG A 62 15.38 4.43 -15.20
CA ARG A 62 14.21 3.56 -14.96
C ARG A 62 13.59 3.87 -13.61
N LYS A 63 12.26 3.75 -13.50
CA LYS A 63 11.49 4.12 -12.29
C LYS A 63 10.23 3.27 -12.14
N SER A 64 9.63 3.31 -10.94
CA SER A 64 8.24 2.88 -10.75
C SER A 64 7.26 3.76 -11.54
N PRO A 65 5.99 3.33 -11.72
CA PRO A 65 4.95 4.15 -12.35
C PRO A 65 4.78 5.52 -11.69
N GLU A 66 4.75 5.55 -10.36
CA GLU A 66 4.67 6.77 -9.57
C GLU A 66 5.89 7.68 -9.80
N GLY A 67 7.10 7.10 -9.91
CA GLY A 67 8.32 7.85 -10.18
C GLY A 67 8.34 8.50 -11.57
N TRP A 68 7.75 7.85 -12.57
CA TRP A 68 7.53 8.42 -13.89
C TRP A 68 6.47 9.52 -13.86
N ASP A 69 5.34 9.28 -13.18
CA ASP A 69 4.27 10.27 -13.01
C ASP A 69 4.78 11.56 -12.34
N MET A 70 5.56 11.42 -11.25
CA MET A 70 6.22 12.55 -10.59
C MET A 70 7.19 13.29 -11.51
N SER A 71 7.85 12.58 -12.43
CA SER A 71 8.78 13.19 -13.38
C SER A 71 8.05 14.01 -14.44
N VAL A 72 6.96 13.49 -15.00
CA VAL A 72 6.10 14.24 -15.94
C VAL A 72 5.46 15.42 -15.24
N SER A 73 4.91 15.24 -14.04
CA SER A 73 4.30 16.34 -13.27
C SER A 73 5.29 17.46 -12.96
N ARG A 74 6.54 17.12 -12.66
CA ARG A 74 7.62 18.10 -12.48
C ARG A 74 7.86 18.92 -13.75
N MET A 75 7.82 18.31 -14.94
CA MET A 75 7.98 19.06 -16.20
C MET A 75 6.84 20.08 -16.40
N GLN A 76 5.61 19.70 -16.05
CA GLN A 76 4.47 20.63 -16.08
C GLN A 76 4.67 21.80 -15.11
N ARG A 77 5.06 21.51 -13.86
CA ARG A 77 5.16 22.52 -12.79
C ARG A 77 6.39 23.42 -12.90
N TRP A 78 7.57 22.87 -13.24
CA TRP A 78 8.83 23.61 -13.20
C TRP A 78 9.26 24.16 -14.55
N HIS A 79 8.82 23.52 -15.64
CA HIS A 79 9.25 23.87 -17.00
C HIS A 79 8.09 24.23 -17.93
N GLY A 80 6.87 24.31 -17.41
CA GLY A 80 5.69 24.80 -18.14
C GLY A 80 5.24 23.89 -19.28
N VAL A 81 5.61 22.62 -19.28
CA VAL A 81 5.19 21.68 -20.32
C VAL A 81 3.68 21.42 -20.20
N THR A 82 2.94 21.69 -21.28
CA THR A 82 1.50 21.40 -21.35
C THR A 82 1.29 19.99 -21.86
N VAL A 83 0.76 19.12 -21.00
CA VAL A 83 0.44 17.71 -21.31
C VAL A 83 -0.99 17.45 -20.88
N SER A 84 -1.84 16.90 -21.76
CA SER A 84 -3.20 16.50 -21.40
C SER A 84 -3.20 15.31 -20.43
N ALA A 85 -4.33 15.03 -19.77
CA ALA A 85 -4.44 13.87 -18.89
C ALA A 85 -4.21 12.55 -19.65
N GLU A 86 -4.74 12.46 -20.87
CA GLU A 86 -4.60 11.30 -21.75
C GLU A 86 -3.14 11.11 -22.19
N ALA A 87 -2.48 12.20 -22.60
CA ALA A 87 -1.06 12.16 -22.99
C ALA A 87 -0.18 11.78 -21.79
N ARG A 88 -0.43 12.34 -20.60
CA ARG A 88 0.30 11.96 -19.38
C ARG A 88 0.11 10.49 -19.04
N ALA A 89 -1.12 9.99 -19.08
CA ALA A 89 -1.40 8.59 -18.82
C ALA A 89 -0.70 7.66 -19.84
N ALA A 90 -0.70 8.02 -21.12
CA ALA A 90 -0.02 7.27 -22.17
C ALA A 90 1.52 7.28 -21.99
N ILE A 91 2.11 8.44 -21.71
CA ILE A 91 3.55 8.61 -21.45
C ILE A 91 3.96 7.79 -20.22
N VAL A 92 3.23 7.90 -19.11
CA VAL A 92 3.54 7.17 -17.88
C VAL A 92 3.41 5.66 -18.11
N LYS A 93 2.35 5.19 -18.79
CA LYS A 93 2.20 3.77 -19.13
C LYS A 93 3.40 3.27 -19.94
N TYR A 94 3.72 3.96 -21.03
CA TYR A 94 4.82 3.59 -21.91
C TYR A 94 6.17 3.57 -21.20
N LEU A 95 6.51 4.63 -20.46
CA LEU A 95 7.78 4.73 -19.73
C LEU A 95 7.87 3.69 -18.62
N SER A 96 6.77 3.36 -17.95
CA SER A 96 6.75 2.31 -16.94
C SER A 96 6.99 0.94 -17.57
N ASP A 97 6.34 0.62 -18.69
CA ASP A 97 6.50 -0.69 -19.32
C ASP A 97 7.89 -0.89 -19.92
N THR A 98 8.44 0.16 -20.55
CA THR A 98 9.72 0.07 -21.27
C THR A 98 10.93 0.37 -20.40
N GLN A 99 10.73 1.12 -19.32
CA GLN A 99 11.77 1.62 -18.41
C GLN A 99 11.32 1.53 -16.94
N GLY A 100 10.70 0.42 -16.60
CA GLY A 100 10.23 0.09 -15.27
C GLY A 100 11.28 -0.53 -14.37
N LEU A 101 10.83 -1.06 -13.24
CA LEU A 101 11.64 -1.84 -12.31
C LEU A 101 11.19 -3.29 -12.33
N ALA A 102 12.11 -4.24 -12.24
CA ALA A 102 11.74 -5.63 -11.98
C ALA A 102 11.12 -5.78 -10.57
N PRO A 103 10.31 -6.82 -10.30
CA PRO A 103 9.70 -7.02 -8.98
C PRO A 103 10.71 -6.99 -7.83
N SER A 104 11.84 -7.69 -7.97
CA SER A 104 12.90 -7.72 -6.95
C SER A 104 13.65 -6.38 -6.78
N GLU A 105 13.52 -5.45 -7.73
CA GLU A 105 14.14 -4.13 -7.62
C GLU A 105 13.29 -3.16 -6.78
N SER A 106 11.99 -3.41 -6.69
CA SER A 106 11.03 -2.55 -6.01
C SER A 106 10.56 -3.12 -4.66
N GLU A 107 10.70 -4.42 -4.45
CA GLU A 107 10.31 -5.16 -3.23
C GLU A 107 10.77 -4.50 -1.91
N PRO A 108 12.01 -4.01 -1.75
CA PRO A 108 12.44 -3.40 -0.48
C PRO A 108 11.77 -2.06 -0.15
N PHE A 109 11.06 -1.46 -1.10
CA PHE A 109 10.53 -0.09 -1.02
C PHE A 109 9.02 -0.02 -1.23
N ARG A 110 8.34 -1.17 -1.17
CA ARG A 110 6.91 -1.30 -1.48
C ARG A 110 6.03 -0.43 -0.59
N TYR A 111 6.38 -0.34 0.70
CA TYR A 111 5.73 0.50 1.69
C TYR A 111 5.53 1.96 1.22
N ALA A 112 6.48 2.50 0.45
CA ALA A 112 6.41 3.89 0.00
C ALA A 112 5.41 4.08 -1.15
N LEU A 113 5.22 3.06 -1.99
CA LEU A 113 4.19 3.07 -3.03
C LEU A 113 2.81 2.74 -2.47
N GLU A 114 2.75 1.83 -1.50
CA GLU A 114 1.54 1.38 -0.81
C GLU A 114 1.01 2.40 0.21
N GLN A 115 1.70 3.53 0.39
CA GLN A 115 1.41 4.55 1.41
C GLN A 115 1.29 3.95 2.82
N GLN A 116 2.17 3.00 3.16
CA GLN A 116 2.08 2.31 4.44
C GLN A 116 2.30 3.31 5.59
N PRO A 117 1.30 3.50 6.48
CA PRO A 117 1.45 4.40 7.61
C PRO A 117 2.48 3.86 8.60
N GLY A 118 3.26 4.75 9.21
CA GLY A 118 4.21 4.37 10.26
C GLY A 118 5.41 3.54 9.79
N ALA A 119 5.65 3.43 8.48
CA ALA A 119 6.81 2.74 7.95
C ALA A 119 8.12 3.43 8.41
N MET A 120 8.96 2.70 9.12
CA MET A 120 10.26 3.17 9.60
C MET A 120 11.34 2.76 8.60
N GLU A 121 11.95 3.75 7.97
CA GLU A 121 13.05 3.49 7.04
C GLU A 121 14.34 3.15 7.80
N ASN A 122 14.97 2.04 7.42
CA ASN A 122 16.29 1.67 7.90
C ASN A 122 17.18 1.33 6.71
N LEU A 123 18.01 2.30 6.30
CA LEU A 123 19.08 2.01 5.34
C LEU A 123 20.35 1.60 6.10
N PRO A 124 21.06 0.54 5.66
CA PRO A 124 22.30 0.11 6.28
C PRO A 124 23.43 1.15 6.27
N ASP A 125 23.37 2.12 5.34
CA ASP A 125 24.34 3.21 5.23
C ASP A 125 23.73 4.50 5.82
N PRO A 126 24.14 4.91 7.05
CA PRO A 126 23.65 6.13 7.67
C PRO A 126 24.00 7.40 6.88
N GLU A 127 25.09 7.40 6.11
CA GLU A 127 25.47 8.55 5.29
C GLU A 127 24.44 8.77 4.18
N MET A 128 23.90 7.71 3.59
CA MET A 128 22.85 7.81 2.58
C MET A 128 21.54 8.36 3.16
N VAL A 129 21.22 8.04 4.41
CA VAL A 129 20.07 8.65 5.11
C VAL A 129 20.27 10.15 5.26
N GLN A 130 21.47 10.58 5.68
CA GLN A 130 21.78 12.00 5.86
C GLN A 130 21.81 12.77 4.53
N MET A 131 22.40 12.17 3.49
CA MET A 131 22.59 12.81 2.18
C MET A 131 21.33 12.82 1.32
N CYS A 132 20.44 11.83 1.46
CA CYS A 132 19.32 11.63 0.54
C CYS A 132 17.95 11.45 1.23
N GLY A 133 17.90 11.05 2.50
CA GLY A 133 16.67 10.69 3.22
C GLY A 133 16.08 11.77 4.13
N ARG A 134 16.78 12.88 4.36
CA ARG A 134 16.36 13.91 5.34
C ARG A 134 15.24 14.85 4.87
N CYS A 135 14.90 14.84 3.58
CA CYS A 135 13.85 15.68 3.00
C CYS A 135 12.64 14.89 2.51
N HIS A 136 12.89 13.68 2.00
CA HIS A 136 11.90 12.74 1.51
C HIS A 136 12.42 11.33 1.77
N SER A 137 11.54 10.32 1.65
CA SER A 137 11.88 8.91 1.83
C SER A 137 13.13 8.50 1.05
N THR A 138 13.93 7.65 1.65
CA THR A 138 15.03 6.93 1.00
C THR A 138 14.51 5.88 0.01
N ALA A 139 13.25 5.47 0.14
CA ALA A 139 12.53 4.73 -0.91
C ALA A 139 12.46 5.47 -2.25
N ARG A 140 12.36 6.80 -2.25
CA ARG A 140 12.24 7.59 -3.49
C ARG A 140 13.44 7.43 -4.45
N PRO A 141 14.70 7.51 -4.00
CA PRO A 141 15.83 7.12 -4.85
C PRO A 141 15.94 5.59 -5.00
N GLY A 142 15.54 4.80 -4.00
CA GLY A 142 15.52 3.33 -4.06
C GLY A 142 14.63 2.73 -5.15
N LEU A 143 13.57 3.44 -5.53
CA LEU A 143 12.64 3.11 -6.62
C LEU A 143 13.06 3.71 -7.97
N GLN A 144 14.36 3.91 -8.18
CA GLN A 144 14.91 4.37 -9.44
C GLN A 144 16.20 3.62 -9.79
N ARG A 145 16.54 3.57 -11.07
CA ARG A 145 17.80 2.99 -11.56
C ARG A 145 18.41 3.93 -12.58
N ARG A 146 19.66 4.34 -12.34
CA ARG A 146 20.38 5.32 -13.16
C ARG A 146 21.88 4.99 -13.19
N ASP A 147 22.59 5.46 -14.21
CA ASP A 147 24.05 5.43 -14.17
C ASP A 147 24.61 6.59 -13.33
N ALA A 148 25.93 6.60 -13.13
CA ALA A 148 26.59 7.63 -12.33
C ALA A 148 26.39 9.05 -12.92
N ALA A 149 26.37 9.18 -14.25
CA ALA A 149 26.16 10.48 -14.89
C ALA A 149 24.75 11.02 -14.63
N GLU A 150 23.73 10.17 -14.71
CA GLU A 150 22.34 10.53 -14.40
C GLU A 150 22.09 10.77 -12.92
N TRP A 151 22.77 10.04 -12.02
CA TRP A 151 22.75 10.35 -10.58
C TRP A 151 23.39 11.71 -10.28
N LYS A 152 24.55 11.99 -10.87
CA LYS A 152 25.21 13.31 -10.74
C LYS A 152 24.34 14.44 -11.26
N ARG A 153 23.69 14.26 -12.41
CA ARG A 153 22.73 15.24 -12.96
C ARG A 153 21.55 15.45 -12.01
N LEU A 154 21.04 14.40 -11.37
CA LEU A 154 19.99 14.53 -10.36
C LEU A 154 20.46 15.37 -9.16
N ILE A 155 21.68 15.15 -8.67
CA ILE A 155 22.27 15.94 -7.58
C ILE A 155 22.41 17.42 -7.97
N ASN A 156 22.88 17.69 -9.19
CA ASN A 156 22.91 19.05 -9.74
C ASN A 156 21.50 19.68 -9.77
N THR A 157 20.47 18.92 -10.15
CA THR A 157 19.08 19.40 -10.10
C THR A 157 18.65 19.76 -8.69
N HIS A 158 19.03 18.97 -7.66
CA HIS A 158 18.64 19.27 -6.28
C HIS A 158 19.22 20.60 -5.80
N VAL A 159 20.52 20.83 -5.95
CA VAL A 159 21.14 22.09 -5.53
C VAL A 159 20.69 23.25 -6.40
N GLY A 160 20.57 23.05 -7.72
CA GLY A 160 20.11 24.09 -8.63
C GLY A 160 18.68 24.54 -8.36
N GLN A 161 17.78 23.62 -7.98
CA GLN A 161 16.39 23.92 -7.66
C GLN A 161 16.22 24.44 -6.23
N TRP A 162 16.99 23.90 -5.29
CA TRP A 162 16.95 24.26 -3.87
C TRP A 162 18.36 24.68 -3.42
N PRO A 163 18.79 25.92 -3.74
CA PRO A 163 20.16 26.37 -3.45
C PRO A 163 20.45 26.43 -1.94
N THR A 164 19.44 26.47 -1.08
CA THR A 164 19.62 26.41 0.37
C THR A 164 19.91 25.01 0.89
N LEU A 165 19.87 23.96 0.04
CA LEU A 165 20.05 22.57 0.44
C LEU A 165 21.36 22.38 1.23
N GLU A 166 22.46 22.92 0.73
CA GLU A 166 23.79 22.77 1.36
C GLU A 166 23.93 23.55 2.68
N PHE A 167 23.00 24.45 2.99
CA PHE A 167 22.98 25.23 4.22
C PHE A 167 22.10 24.62 5.32
N GLN A 168 21.40 23.53 5.03
CA GLN A 168 20.50 22.87 5.98
C GLN A 168 21.26 21.97 6.97
N LEU A 169 20.55 21.51 8.00
CA LEU A 169 21.04 20.49 8.93
C LEU A 169 21.48 19.23 8.15
N LEU A 170 22.59 18.61 8.55
CA LEU A 170 23.24 17.47 7.87
C LEU A 170 23.77 17.79 6.46
N SER A 171 23.99 19.06 6.15
CA SER A 171 24.69 19.46 4.92
C SER A 171 25.72 20.56 5.18
N ARG A 172 25.37 21.58 5.97
CA ARG A 172 26.30 22.69 6.30
C ARG A 172 27.48 22.29 7.19
N ASP A 173 27.44 21.08 7.74
CA ASP A 173 28.46 20.48 8.61
C ASP A 173 29.59 19.79 7.81
N ARG A 174 29.51 19.77 6.47
CA ARG A 174 30.46 19.10 5.58
C ARG A 174 30.60 19.82 4.25
N ASP A 175 31.60 19.44 3.46
CA ASP A 175 31.68 19.83 2.04
C ASP A 175 30.65 19.01 1.23
N TRP A 176 29.38 19.39 1.38
CA TRP A 176 28.25 18.63 0.86
C TRP A 176 28.34 18.47 -0.66
N TRP A 177 28.73 19.52 -1.39
CA TRP A 177 28.81 19.48 -2.85
C TRP A 177 29.85 18.49 -3.36
N THR A 178 31.06 18.52 -2.79
CA THR A 178 32.12 17.58 -3.18
C THR A 178 31.69 16.14 -2.88
N ILE A 179 31.17 15.88 -1.68
CA ILE A 179 30.71 14.53 -1.28
C ILE A 179 29.57 14.04 -2.20
N ALA A 180 28.57 14.88 -2.44
CA ALA A 180 27.40 14.53 -3.25
C ALA A 180 27.80 14.20 -4.70
N THR A 181 28.64 15.03 -5.32
CA THR A 181 29.01 14.89 -6.73
C THR A 181 30.13 13.89 -7.01
N THR A 182 30.67 13.25 -5.96
CA THR A 182 31.68 12.19 -6.01
C THR A 182 31.16 10.94 -5.29
N THR A 183 31.51 10.74 -4.02
CA THR A 183 31.22 9.55 -3.22
C THR A 183 29.74 9.15 -3.26
N THR A 184 28.81 10.08 -3.03
CA THR A 184 27.37 9.75 -3.03
C THR A 184 26.90 9.31 -4.42
N THR A 185 27.41 9.93 -5.48
CA THR A 185 27.08 9.52 -6.87
C THR A 185 27.53 8.09 -7.15
N ASP A 186 28.75 7.74 -6.76
CA ASP A 186 29.30 6.39 -6.95
C ASP A 186 28.54 5.34 -6.11
N THR A 187 28.21 5.68 -4.87
CA THR A 187 27.40 4.84 -3.99
C THR A 187 26.01 4.59 -4.59
N LEU A 188 25.31 5.63 -5.06
CA LEU A 188 24.01 5.49 -5.72
C LEU A 188 24.07 4.65 -6.99
N ALA A 189 25.10 4.83 -7.82
CA ALA A 189 25.28 4.03 -9.04
C ALA A 189 25.57 2.55 -8.73
N LYS A 190 26.28 2.27 -7.62
CA LYS A 190 26.54 0.91 -7.16
C LYS A 190 25.29 0.24 -6.58
N MET A 191 24.53 0.96 -5.76
CA MET A 191 23.31 0.44 -5.14
C MET A 191 22.19 0.27 -6.17
N TRP A 192 22.00 1.26 -7.03
CA TRP A 192 20.83 1.42 -7.90
C TRP A 192 21.23 1.81 -9.33
N GLY A 193 22.16 1.03 -9.89
CA GLY A 193 22.66 1.19 -11.26
C GLY A 193 21.60 0.96 -12.34
N PHE A 194 21.70 1.66 -13.46
CA PHE A 194 20.74 1.56 -14.58
C PHE A 194 20.56 0.13 -15.09
N LYS A 195 21.67 -0.60 -15.27
CA LYS A 195 21.67 -2.00 -15.72
C LYS A 195 21.58 -2.95 -14.51
N SER A 196 20.72 -3.95 -14.59
CA SER A 196 20.64 -5.02 -13.59
C SER A 196 20.22 -6.33 -14.23
N LYS A 197 20.70 -7.45 -13.67
CA LYS A 197 20.30 -8.80 -14.11
C LYS A 197 18.79 -9.03 -13.92
N ALA A 198 18.22 -8.45 -12.87
CA ALA A 198 16.80 -8.51 -12.58
C ALA A 198 15.98 -7.89 -13.71
N TRP A 199 16.33 -6.67 -14.14
CA TRP A 199 15.65 -6.01 -15.25
C TRP A 199 15.86 -6.73 -16.58
N ASP A 200 17.07 -7.18 -16.87
CA ASP A 200 17.35 -7.91 -18.12
C ASP A 200 16.52 -9.19 -18.24
N SER A 201 16.22 -9.84 -17.11
CA SER A 201 15.35 -11.02 -17.05
C SER A 201 13.86 -10.68 -17.11
N TRP A 202 13.48 -9.46 -16.74
CA TRP A 202 12.08 -9.05 -16.59
C TRP A 202 11.53 -8.23 -17.76
N LYS A 203 12.35 -7.43 -18.45
CA LYS A 203 11.90 -6.46 -19.47
C LYS A 203 11.09 -7.02 -20.65
N GLY A 204 11.17 -8.34 -20.87
CA GLY A 204 10.37 -9.05 -21.89
C GLY A 204 9.15 -9.79 -21.33
N HIS A 205 8.89 -9.66 -20.03
CA HIS A 205 7.78 -10.33 -19.36
C HIS A 205 6.45 -9.77 -19.87
N LYS A 206 5.53 -10.68 -20.21
CA LYS A 206 4.18 -10.33 -20.65
C LYS A 206 3.20 -10.64 -19.54
N THR A 207 2.33 -9.70 -19.23
CA THR A 207 1.20 -9.91 -18.32
C THR A 207 0.38 -11.12 -18.78
N PRO A 208 0.19 -12.14 -17.94
CA PRO A 208 -0.74 -13.23 -18.24
C PRO A 208 -2.20 -12.72 -18.35
N ASP A 209 -3.11 -13.56 -18.86
CA ASP A 209 -4.54 -13.21 -18.81
C ASP A 209 -5.02 -13.18 -17.35
N LEU A 210 -5.49 -12.01 -16.89
CA LEU A 210 -5.93 -11.78 -15.52
C LEU A 210 -7.43 -11.91 -15.33
N LYS A 211 -8.19 -12.03 -16.44
CA LYS A 211 -9.65 -12.12 -16.38
C LYS A 211 -10.11 -13.36 -15.63
N GLY A 212 -11.22 -13.21 -14.91
CA GLY A 212 -11.83 -14.25 -14.11
C GLY A 212 -12.04 -13.83 -12.66
N THR A 213 -12.35 -14.83 -11.84
CA THR A 213 -12.60 -14.65 -10.41
C THR A 213 -11.33 -14.91 -9.60
N TRP A 214 -11.23 -14.22 -8.48
CA TRP A 214 -10.14 -14.29 -7.54
C TRP A 214 -10.72 -14.41 -6.13
N ALA A 215 -10.19 -15.33 -5.32
CA ALA A 215 -10.48 -15.40 -3.89
C ALA A 215 -9.58 -14.36 -3.19
N VAL A 216 -10.17 -13.55 -2.31
CA VAL A 216 -9.52 -12.40 -1.67
C VAL A 216 -9.57 -12.57 -0.15
N ALA A 217 -8.43 -12.36 0.50
CA ALA A 217 -8.31 -12.19 1.94
C ALA A 217 -7.59 -10.87 2.23
N GLY A 218 -7.89 -10.26 3.37
CA GLY A 218 -7.16 -9.09 3.82
C GLY A 218 -7.49 -8.71 5.25
N HIS A 219 -6.86 -7.63 5.70
CA HIS A 219 -7.01 -7.11 7.05
C HIS A 219 -6.98 -5.58 7.02
N GLN A 220 -8.01 -4.94 7.56
CA GLN A 220 -8.03 -3.49 7.75
C GLN A 220 -7.77 -3.15 9.23
N PRO A 221 -6.65 -2.51 9.57
CA PRO A 221 -6.37 -2.09 10.94
C PRO A 221 -7.53 -1.29 11.55
N GLY A 222 -7.92 -1.67 12.78
CA GLY A 222 -9.04 -1.04 13.50
C GLY A 222 -10.44 -1.49 13.06
N LYS A 223 -10.54 -2.34 12.03
CA LYS A 223 -11.80 -2.92 11.55
C LYS A 223 -11.78 -4.45 11.52
N GLY A 224 -10.65 -5.06 11.17
CA GLY A 224 -10.41 -6.50 11.22
C GLY A 224 -10.29 -7.19 9.86
N ASP A 225 -10.28 -8.52 9.93
CA ASP A 225 -10.17 -9.40 8.77
C ASP A 225 -11.38 -9.30 7.85
N TYR A 226 -11.13 -9.41 6.55
CA TYR A 226 -12.17 -9.57 5.54
C TYR A 226 -11.78 -10.63 4.50
N SER A 227 -12.81 -11.23 3.90
CA SER A 227 -12.65 -12.19 2.81
C SER A 227 -13.77 -12.05 1.80
N GLY A 228 -13.55 -12.55 0.59
CA GLY A 228 -14.54 -12.46 -0.48
C GLY A 228 -13.98 -12.75 -1.86
N THR A 229 -14.64 -12.21 -2.87
CA THR A 229 -14.21 -12.39 -4.27
C THR A 229 -13.92 -11.06 -4.93
N MET A 230 -12.92 -11.08 -5.83
CA MET A 230 -12.71 -10.05 -6.84
C MET A 230 -12.99 -10.66 -8.21
N THR A 231 -13.76 -9.98 -9.04
CA THR A 231 -13.95 -10.32 -10.45
C THR A 231 -13.20 -9.32 -11.31
N VAL A 232 -12.27 -9.82 -12.13
CA VAL A 232 -11.51 -9.05 -13.10
C VAL A 232 -12.10 -9.31 -14.48
N SER A 233 -12.54 -8.26 -15.16
CA SER A 233 -13.25 -8.37 -16.44
C SER A 233 -12.91 -7.21 -17.37
N GLY A 234 -13.52 -7.24 -18.56
CA GLY A 234 -13.48 -6.09 -19.47
C GLY A 234 -12.08 -5.68 -19.93
N GLY A 235 -11.98 -4.40 -20.32
CA GLY A 235 -10.74 -3.71 -20.65
C GLY A 235 -9.99 -4.13 -21.93
N ALA A 236 -9.09 -3.25 -22.38
CA ALA A 236 -8.23 -3.44 -23.54
C ALA A 236 -6.75 -3.40 -23.12
N GLY A 237 -5.97 -4.40 -23.56
CA GLY A 237 -4.57 -4.54 -23.16
C GLY A 237 -4.44 -4.76 -21.66
N ASP A 238 -3.63 -3.94 -21.00
CA ASP A 238 -3.36 -4.01 -19.55
C ASP A 238 -4.35 -3.22 -18.69
N ARG A 239 -5.54 -2.93 -19.20
CA ARG A 239 -6.61 -2.23 -18.45
C ARG A 239 -7.72 -3.23 -18.14
N PHE A 240 -8.34 -3.10 -16.97
CA PHE A 240 -9.35 -4.02 -16.47
C PHE A 240 -10.45 -3.28 -15.71
N ASP A 241 -11.67 -3.81 -15.77
CA ASP A 241 -12.75 -3.47 -14.86
C ASP A 241 -12.72 -4.46 -13.69
N VAL A 242 -12.89 -3.95 -12.47
CA VAL A 242 -12.79 -4.75 -11.24
C VAL A 242 -14.03 -4.59 -10.39
N ARG A 243 -14.48 -5.70 -9.81
CA ARG A 243 -15.62 -5.73 -8.88
C ARG A 243 -15.29 -6.59 -7.67
N TYR A 244 -15.56 -6.06 -6.49
CA TYR A 244 -15.36 -6.73 -5.21
C TYR A 244 -16.68 -7.06 -4.54
N ASP A 245 -16.78 -8.28 -4.01
CA ASP A 245 -17.82 -8.71 -3.09
C ASP A 245 -17.14 -9.34 -1.86
N LEU A 246 -16.92 -8.52 -0.82
CA LEU A 246 -16.17 -8.85 0.38
C LEU A 246 -17.05 -8.72 1.62
N SER A 247 -16.67 -9.37 2.71
CA SER A 247 -17.29 -9.22 4.02
C SER A 247 -16.26 -9.28 5.13
N TYR A 248 -16.41 -8.41 6.11
CA TYR A 248 -15.63 -8.42 7.34
C TYR A 248 -16.06 -9.57 8.25
N ALA A 249 -15.20 -9.92 9.21
CA ALA A 249 -15.49 -10.93 10.23
C ALA A 249 -16.74 -10.61 11.07
N ASP A 250 -17.10 -9.32 11.22
CA ASP A 250 -18.33 -8.89 11.91
C ASP A 250 -19.61 -9.02 11.05
N GLY A 251 -19.47 -9.53 9.82
CA GLY A 251 -20.56 -9.69 8.85
C GLY A 251 -20.89 -8.44 8.04
N SER A 252 -20.25 -7.30 8.30
CA SER A 252 -20.45 -6.09 7.49
C SER A 252 -19.89 -6.29 6.08
N VAL A 253 -20.67 -5.88 5.10
CA VAL A 253 -20.37 -6.09 3.68
C VAL A 253 -19.52 -4.95 3.13
N LEU A 254 -18.56 -5.31 2.28
CA LEU A 254 -17.69 -4.39 1.57
C LEU A 254 -17.75 -4.69 0.06
N LYS A 255 -18.41 -3.81 -0.69
CA LYS A 255 -18.51 -3.93 -2.16
C LYS A 255 -17.85 -2.74 -2.82
N ALA A 256 -17.20 -3.01 -3.95
CA ALA A 256 -16.59 -1.99 -4.80
C ALA A 256 -16.75 -2.35 -6.26
N ASP A 257 -16.83 -1.32 -7.08
CA ASP A 257 -16.59 -1.39 -8.51
C ASP A 257 -15.51 -0.34 -8.85
N GLY A 258 -14.71 -0.63 -9.87
CA GLY A 258 -13.65 0.28 -10.29
C GLY A 258 -12.90 -0.20 -11.52
N ALA A 259 -11.75 0.42 -11.76
CA ALA A 259 -10.89 0.10 -12.89
C ALA A 259 -9.43 0.04 -12.47
N SER A 260 -8.67 -0.84 -13.11
CA SER A 260 -7.27 -1.08 -12.82
C SER A 260 -6.41 -1.12 -14.09
N VAL A 261 -5.13 -0.82 -13.92
CA VAL A 261 -4.10 -0.86 -14.96
C VAL A 261 -2.89 -1.61 -14.43
N VAL A 262 -2.32 -2.49 -15.27
CA VAL A 262 -1.05 -3.15 -14.98
C VAL A 262 0.09 -2.44 -15.71
N TYR A 263 1.11 -2.04 -14.96
CA TYR A 263 2.34 -1.45 -15.47
C TYR A 263 3.49 -2.45 -15.36
N THR A 264 4.43 -2.44 -16.30
CA THR A 264 5.65 -3.28 -16.24
C THR A 264 5.34 -4.79 -16.14
N GLY A 265 4.12 -5.21 -16.47
CA GLY A 265 3.66 -6.60 -16.34
C GLY A 265 3.35 -7.09 -14.92
N TYR A 266 3.49 -6.26 -13.88
CA TYR A 266 3.15 -6.68 -12.51
C TYR A 266 2.64 -5.59 -11.56
N GLU A 267 2.91 -4.31 -11.82
CA GLU A 267 2.50 -3.21 -10.94
C GLU A 267 1.02 -2.91 -11.19
N TRP A 268 0.15 -3.46 -10.35
CA TRP A 268 -1.29 -3.25 -10.41
C TRP A 268 -1.66 -1.94 -9.72
N ARG A 269 -2.36 -1.06 -10.45
CA ARG A 269 -2.91 0.18 -9.92
C ARG A 269 -4.38 0.27 -10.22
N GLY A 270 -5.18 0.32 -9.16
CA GLY A 270 -6.63 0.40 -9.24
C GLY A 270 -7.17 1.69 -8.65
N THR A 271 -8.37 2.03 -9.06
CA THR A 271 -9.22 3.00 -8.36
C THR A 271 -10.61 2.42 -8.25
N VAL A 272 -11.08 2.28 -7.02
CA VAL A 272 -12.35 1.65 -6.68
C VAL A 272 -13.16 2.54 -5.75
N THR A 273 -14.49 2.45 -5.83
CA THR A 273 -15.36 3.17 -4.91
C THR A 273 -15.93 2.20 -3.88
N LEU A 274 -15.42 2.28 -2.65
CA LEU A 274 -15.86 1.48 -1.51
C LEU A 274 -16.81 2.33 -0.66
N ASN A 275 -18.07 1.92 -0.53
CA ASN A 275 -19.09 2.63 0.26
C ASN A 275 -19.19 4.15 -0.05
N GLY A 276 -19.03 4.52 -1.32
CA GLY A 276 -19.08 5.92 -1.77
C GLY A 276 -17.78 6.71 -1.59
N VAL A 277 -16.71 6.08 -1.07
CA VAL A 277 -15.38 6.68 -0.92
C VAL A 277 -14.44 6.11 -1.98
N GLU A 278 -13.76 6.99 -2.72
CA GLU A 278 -12.74 6.58 -3.67
C GLU A 278 -11.50 6.06 -2.93
N ASN A 279 -11.02 4.89 -3.33
CA ASN A 279 -9.84 4.23 -2.82
C ASN A 279 -8.88 3.92 -3.97
N ARG A 280 -7.59 3.95 -3.67
CA ARG A 280 -6.50 3.54 -4.57
C ARG A 280 -6.10 2.11 -4.22
N GLU A 281 -5.77 1.33 -5.24
CA GLU A 281 -5.17 0.02 -5.07
C GLU A 281 -3.73 0.07 -5.55
N VAL A 282 -2.80 -0.39 -4.72
CA VAL A 282 -1.39 -0.54 -5.07
C VAL A 282 -0.99 -1.97 -4.72
N MET A 283 -0.93 -2.81 -5.75
CA MET A 283 -0.63 -4.23 -5.59
C MET A 283 0.45 -4.68 -6.56
N THR A 284 1.02 -5.84 -6.28
CA THR A 284 1.96 -6.56 -7.12
C THR A 284 1.35 -7.87 -7.58
N LEU A 285 1.46 -8.15 -8.87
CA LEU A 285 1.09 -9.43 -9.46
C LEU A 285 2.30 -10.37 -9.44
N SER A 286 2.09 -11.64 -9.09
CA SER A 286 3.11 -12.67 -9.24
C SER A 286 3.48 -12.87 -10.71
N ALA A 287 4.70 -13.32 -10.98
CA ALA A 287 5.18 -13.53 -12.35
C ALA A 287 4.33 -14.53 -13.17
N ASP A 288 3.62 -15.45 -12.51
CA ASP A 288 2.71 -16.39 -13.18
C ASP A 288 1.27 -15.85 -13.31
N GLY A 289 1.00 -14.64 -12.82
CA GLY A 289 -0.30 -13.98 -12.92
C GLY A 289 -1.38 -14.59 -12.04
N LYS A 290 -1.01 -15.24 -10.93
CA LYS A 290 -1.93 -15.99 -10.07
C LYS A 290 -2.16 -15.43 -8.70
N THR A 291 -1.27 -14.55 -8.23
CA THR A 291 -1.38 -13.93 -6.92
C THR A 291 -1.26 -12.43 -7.06
N LEU A 292 -2.15 -11.71 -6.40
CA LEU A 292 -2.03 -10.27 -6.16
C LEU A 292 -1.78 -10.05 -4.67
N SER A 293 -0.85 -9.15 -4.34
CA SER A 293 -0.57 -8.76 -2.96
C SER A 293 -0.21 -7.28 -2.88
N GLY A 294 -0.71 -6.59 -1.86
CA GLY A 294 -0.37 -5.19 -1.60
C GLY A 294 -1.40 -4.54 -0.69
N ARG A 295 -1.75 -3.29 -0.98
CA ARG A 295 -2.62 -2.47 -0.13
C ARG A 295 -3.64 -1.68 -0.95
N TRP A 296 -4.82 -1.48 -0.40
CA TRP A 296 -5.74 -0.43 -0.84
C TRP A 296 -5.91 0.62 0.25
N PHE A 297 -6.20 1.86 -0.13
CA PHE A 297 -6.33 2.97 0.81
C PHE A 297 -7.17 4.13 0.27
N GLY A 298 -7.70 4.95 1.17
CA GLY A 298 -8.52 6.11 0.81
C GLY A 298 -7.74 7.10 -0.06
N SER A 299 -8.35 7.64 -1.12
CA SER A 299 -7.65 8.55 -2.03
C SER A 299 -7.33 9.92 -1.40
N VAL A 300 -7.99 10.25 -0.29
CA VAL A 300 -7.76 11.47 0.51
C VAL A 300 -6.96 11.17 1.78
N ASN A 301 -7.29 10.06 2.46
CA ASN A 301 -6.68 9.60 3.70
C ASN A 301 -5.99 8.26 3.46
N ASP A 302 -4.78 8.31 2.91
CA ASP A 302 -4.05 7.10 2.54
C ASP A 302 -3.54 6.29 3.74
N GLU A 303 -3.51 6.88 4.93
CA GLU A 303 -3.25 6.21 6.19
C GLU A 303 -4.39 5.26 6.58
N LEU A 304 -5.59 5.46 6.02
CA LEU A 304 -6.74 4.58 6.20
C LEU A 304 -6.84 3.63 5.01
N GLY A 305 -6.54 2.37 5.24
CA GLY A 305 -6.48 1.36 4.20
C GLY A 305 -6.29 -0.03 4.77
N ALA A 306 -6.13 -1.01 3.89
CA ALA A 306 -6.05 -2.41 4.29
C ALA A 306 -5.15 -3.23 3.38
N ASP A 307 -4.52 -4.24 3.98
CA ASP A 307 -3.70 -5.20 3.27
C ASP A 307 -4.59 -6.18 2.53
N VAL A 308 -4.17 -6.58 1.32
CA VAL A 308 -4.92 -7.48 0.45
C VAL A 308 -4.00 -8.54 -0.14
N THR A 309 -4.47 -9.78 -0.13
CA THR A 309 -3.93 -10.89 -0.91
C THR A 309 -5.06 -11.54 -1.68
N ALA A 310 -4.84 -11.83 -2.96
CA ALA A 310 -5.81 -12.53 -3.80
C ALA A 310 -5.14 -13.65 -4.60
N VAL A 311 -5.87 -14.75 -4.79
CA VAL A 311 -5.46 -15.86 -5.66
C VAL A 311 -6.49 -16.10 -6.76
N LYS A 312 -6.02 -16.28 -7.99
CA LYS A 312 -6.88 -16.55 -9.14
C LYS A 312 -7.55 -17.91 -8.99
N THR A 313 -8.85 -17.99 -9.28
CA THR A 313 -9.57 -19.27 -9.29
C THR A 313 -9.27 -20.01 -10.60
N ASP A 314 -8.33 -20.96 -10.58
CA ASP A 314 -7.87 -21.70 -11.76
C ASP A 314 -8.01 -23.23 -11.63
N GLY A 315 -8.63 -23.70 -10.56
CA GLY A 315 -8.85 -25.11 -10.30
C GLY A 315 -7.75 -25.77 -9.45
N LYS A 316 -6.70 -25.04 -9.08
CA LYS A 316 -5.57 -25.59 -8.31
C LYS A 316 -5.77 -25.33 -6.81
N PRO A 317 -5.73 -26.38 -5.96
CA PRO A 317 -5.85 -26.22 -4.52
C PRO A 317 -4.80 -25.25 -3.98
N THR A 318 -5.25 -24.09 -3.51
CA THR A 318 -4.39 -23.06 -2.96
C THR A 318 -5.08 -22.44 -1.75
N LEU A 319 -4.44 -22.45 -0.59
CA LEU A 319 -4.92 -21.81 0.63
C LEU A 319 -4.03 -20.60 0.91
N ILE A 320 -4.63 -19.40 0.98
CA ILE A 320 -3.89 -18.14 1.17
C ILE A 320 -4.08 -17.52 2.55
N ALA A 321 -5.19 -17.81 3.24
CA ALA A 321 -5.44 -17.30 4.58
C ALA A 321 -6.33 -18.21 5.41
N ALA A 322 -6.18 -18.11 6.73
CA ALA A 322 -7.11 -18.63 7.73
C ALA A 322 -7.38 -17.52 8.75
N GLN A 323 -8.63 -17.06 8.83
CA GLN A 323 -9.00 -15.82 9.53
C GLN A 323 -10.19 -16.06 10.48
N PRO A 324 -10.08 -15.79 11.80
CA PRO A 324 -8.87 -15.36 12.48
C PRO A 324 -7.86 -16.51 12.61
N MET A 325 -6.57 -16.16 12.77
CA MET A 325 -5.51 -17.15 13.01
C MET A 325 -5.43 -17.60 14.47
N ALA A 326 -5.72 -16.72 15.44
CA ALA A 326 -5.66 -17.06 16.86
C ALA A 326 -6.94 -17.79 17.31
N LEU A 327 -6.75 -18.95 17.93
CA LEU A 327 -7.81 -19.83 18.42
C LEU A 327 -7.64 -20.07 19.92
N LYS A 328 -8.60 -19.58 20.72
CA LYS A 328 -8.53 -19.70 22.18
C LYS A 328 -8.92 -21.11 22.64
N ALA A 329 -8.13 -21.68 23.54
CA ALA A 329 -8.37 -23.00 24.11
C ALA A 329 -9.70 -23.04 24.88
N GLY A 330 -10.48 -24.10 24.67
CA GLY A 330 -11.78 -24.28 25.32
C GLY A 330 -12.94 -23.54 24.65
N GLU A 331 -12.70 -22.82 23.55
CA GLU A 331 -13.71 -22.05 22.85
C GLU A 331 -14.03 -22.60 21.46
N ARG A 332 -15.17 -22.18 20.93
CA ARG A 332 -15.53 -22.35 19.52
C ARG A 332 -15.20 -21.09 18.76
N ALA A 333 -14.70 -21.25 17.55
CA ALA A 333 -14.42 -20.15 16.63
C ALA A 333 -14.96 -20.46 15.24
N MET A 334 -15.40 -19.41 14.54
CA MET A 334 -15.65 -19.47 13.10
C MET A 334 -14.41 -18.95 12.39
N VAL A 335 -13.89 -19.73 11.45
CA VAL A 335 -12.66 -19.44 10.70
C VAL A 335 -12.95 -19.48 9.21
N SER A 336 -12.63 -18.40 8.51
CA SER A 336 -12.62 -18.31 7.06
C SER A 336 -11.31 -18.89 6.52
N LEU A 337 -11.38 -20.01 5.80
CA LEU A 337 -10.27 -20.57 5.02
C LEU A 337 -10.39 -20.07 3.59
N VAL A 338 -9.53 -19.12 3.21
CA VAL A 338 -9.65 -18.40 1.94
C VAL A 338 -8.66 -18.95 0.91
N GLY A 339 -9.15 -19.23 -0.30
CA GLY A 339 -8.33 -19.84 -1.33
C GLY A 339 -9.11 -20.34 -2.54
N ASP A 340 -8.39 -21.00 -3.46
CA ASP A 340 -8.98 -21.66 -4.63
C ASP A 340 -9.09 -23.16 -4.42
N SER A 341 -10.18 -23.74 -4.94
CA SER A 341 -10.37 -25.18 -5.10
C SER A 341 -10.12 -26.01 -3.83
N LEU A 342 -10.50 -25.45 -2.68
CA LEU A 342 -10.41 -26.08 -1.36
C LEU A 342 -11.43 -27.21 -1.23
N LYS A 343 -10.98 -28.46 -1.44
CA LYS A 343 -11.82 -29.67 -1.37
C LYS A 343 -11.13 -30.75 -0.56
N GLY A 344 -11.91 -31.53 0.18
CA GLY A 344 -11.43 -32.67 0.97
C GLY A 344 -11.47 -32.40 2.47
N ALA A 345 -10.70 -33.20 3.23
CA ALA A 345 -10.67 -33.11 4.68
C ALA A 345 -10.02 -31.79 5.14
N VAL A 346 -10.67 -31.13 6.10
CA VAL A 346 -10.18 -29.93 6.78
C VAL A 346 -9.47 -30.35 8.06
N SER A 347 -8.29 -29.81 8.32
CA SER A 347 -7.54 -30.05 9.55
C SER A 347 -6.93 -28.75 10.05
N PHE A 348 -7.00 -28.56 11.37
CA PHE A 348 -6.33 -27.50 12.13
C PHE A 348 -5.24 -28.09 13.06
N GLY A 349 -4.87 -29.34 12.82
CA GLY A 349 -3.89 -30.06 13.64
C GLY A 349 -4.41 -30.45 15.04
N PRO A 350 -3.51 -30.92 15.92
CA PRO A 350 -3.88 -31.50 17.21
C PRO A 350 -4.59 -30.52 18.14
N GLY A 351 -5.63 -31.01 18.82
CA GLY A 351 -6.39 -30.25 19.82
C GLY A 351 -7.47 -29.33 19.25
N VAL A 352 -7.66 -29.31 17.93
CA VAL A 352 -8.72 -28.54 17.27
C VAL A 352 -9.61 -29.48 16.47
N THR A 353 -10.90 -29.50 16.79
CA THR A 353 -11.90 -30.33 16.12
C THR A 353 -12.70 -29.48 15.15
N VAL A 354 -12.84 -29.92 13.90
CA VAL A 354 -13.75 -29.30 12.94
C VAL A 354 -15.17 -29.79 13.23
N ILE A 355 -16.07 -28.88 13.54
CA ILE A 355 -17.48 -29.16 13.89
C ILE A 355 -18.36 -29.09 12.65
N ASP A 356 -18.17 -28.04 11.85
CA ASP A 356 -18.93 -27.81 10.63
C ASP A 356 -18.09 -27.07 9.60
N SER A 357 -18.44 -27.20 8.33
CA SER A 357 -17.79 -26.49 7.23
C SER A 357 -18.76 -26.20 6.10
N GLU A 358 -18.78 -24.96 5.65
CA GLU A 358 -19.63 -24.48 4.55
C GLU A 358 -18.77 -23.95 3.40
N SER A 359 -19.05 -24.40 2.18
CA SER A 359 -18.40 -23.86 0.98
C SER A 359 -18.86 -22.44 0.68
N LYS A 360 -17.89 -21.58 0.35
CA LYS A 360 -18.11 -20.19 -0.08
C LYS A 360 -17.46 -19.97 -1.45
N PRO A 361 -17.86 -18.94 -2.21
CA PRO A 361 -17.23 -18.62 -3.50
C PRO A 361 -15.71 -18.35 -3.43
N TRP A 362 -15.20 -18.02 -2.24
CA TRP A 362 -13.81 -17.65 -1.96
C TRP A 362 -13.05 -18.69 -1.13
N GLY A 363 -13.66 -19.84 -0.79
CA GLY A 363 -13.07 -20.85 0.08
C GLY A 363 -14.08 -21.57 0.96
N LEU A 364 -13.80 -21.68 2.26
CA LEU A 364 -14.66 -22.33 3.25
C LEU A 364 -14.88 -21.42 4.48
N SER A 365 -16.08 -21.46 5.06
CA SER A 365 -16.33 -21.03 6.44
C SER A 365 -16.36 -22.27 7.33
N VAL A 366 -15.56 -22.32 8.38
CA VAL A 366 -15.38 -23.51 9.23
C VAL A 366 -15.64 -23.17 10.68
N VAL A 367 -16.48 -23.96 11.35
CA VAL A 367 -16.64 -23.88 12.81
C VAL A 367 -15.71 -24.90 13.44
N VAL A 368 -14.82 -24.43 14.30
CA VAL A 368 -13.89 -25.27 15.06
C VAL A 368 -14.17 -25.20 16.55
N GLU A 369 -13.84 -26.28 17.26
CA GLU A 369 -13.84 -26.35 18.72
C GLU A 369 -12.42 -26.69 19.18
N VAL A 370 -11.84 -25.84 20.04
CA VAL A 370 -10.51 -26.05 20.58
C VAL A 370 -10.63 -26.74 21.94
N ALA A 371 -9.92 -27.85 22.13
CA ALA A 371 -9.93 -28.55 23.40
C ALA A 371 -9.39 -27.64 24.52
N ALA A 372 -10.03 -27.68 25.70
CA ALA A 372 -9.67 -26.84 26.85
C ALA A 372 -8.22 -27.03 27.36
N ARG A 373 -7.56 -28.12 26.98
CA ARG A 373 -6.15 -28.41 27.30
C ARG A 373 -5.31 -28.63 26.05
N ALA A 374 -5.72 -28.05 24.91
CA ALA A 374 -4.92 -28.06 23.70
C ALA A 374 -3.59 -27.35 23.97
N ALA A 375 -2.48 -27.95 23.55
CA ALA A 375 -1.17 -27.35 23.71
C ALA A 375 -1.06 -26.04 22.92
N GLU A 376 -0.49 -25.00 23.51
CA GLU A 376 -0.32 -23.72 22.83
C GLU A 376 0.66 -23.80 21.65
N GLY A 377 0.49 -22.88 20.70
CA GLY A 377 1.42 -22.67 19.60
C GLY A 377 0.83 -22.89 18.21
N PRO A 378 1.68 -22.78 17.17
CA PRO A 378 1.24 -22.78 15.79
C PRO A 378 0.63 -24.12 15.38
N ARG A 379 -0.27 -24.04 14.41
CA ARG A 379 -0.92 -25.16 13.75
C ARG A 379 -0.79 -25.00 12.24
N GLU A 380 -0.46 -26.10 11.59
CA GLU A 380 -0.70 -26.23 10.16
C GLU A 380 -2.21 -26.35 9.94
N VAL A 381 -2.73 -25.55 9.00
CA VAL A 381 -4.12 -25.62 8.56
C VAL A 381 -4.11 -26.15 7.14
N SER A 382 -4.87 -27.20 6.88
CA SER A 382 -4.91 -27.86 5.57
C SER A 382 -6.33 -28.16 5.11
N VAL A 383 -6.56 -28.06 3.80
CA VAL A 383 -7.77 -28.54 3.13
C VAL A 383 -7.37 -29.38 1.93
N GLY A 384 -7.51 -30.70 2.06
CA GLY A 384 -7.08 -31.63 1.01
C GLY A 384 -5.61 -31.45 0.64
N GLY A 385 -5.35 -30.97 -0.58
CA GLY A 385 -4.00 -30.76 -1.11
C GLY A 385 -3.38 -29.38 -0.83
N ALA A 386 -4.10 -28.47 -0.17
CA ALA A 386 -3.62 -27.12 0.16
C ALA A 386 -3.34 -26.98 1.65
N SER A 387 -2.30 -26.24 2.02
CA SER A 387 -1.87 -26.08 3.41
C SER A 387 -1.21 -24.74 3.70
N LEU A 388 -1.39 -24.24 4.93
CA LEU A 388 -0.64 -23.15 5.54
C LEU A 388 0.10 -23.67 6.77
N SER A 389 1.44 -23.69 6.73
CA SER A 389 2.27 -24.26 7.81
C SER A 389 2.10 -23.57 9.16
N LYS A 390 1.63 -22.32 9.16
CA LYS A 390 1.29 -21.52 10.36
C LYS A 390 -0.07 -20.86 10.18
N GLY A 391 -1.06 -21.63 9.73
CA GLY A 391 -2.40 -21.12 9.43
C GLY A 391 -3.21 -20.75 10.67
N ALA A 392 -2.92 -21.35 11.82
CA ALA A 392 -3.56 -20.98 13.08
C ALA A 392 -2.58 -21.02 14.25
N VAL A 393 -2.95 -20.42 15.38
CA VAL A 393 -2.21 -20.47 16.64
C VAL A 393 -3.21 -20.75 17.75
N VAL A 394 -3.01 -21.85 18.47
CA VAL A 394 -3.78 -22.15 19.68
C VAL A 394 -3.15 -21.44 20.86
N TYR A 395 -3.96 -20.78 21.70
CA TYR A 395 -3.49 -20.12 22.92
C TYR A 395 -4.52 -20.28 24.05
N ASP A 396 -4.07 -20.34 25.30
CA ASP A 396 -4.95 -20.25 26.48
C ASP A 396 -4.98 -18.80 26.99
N ALA A 397 -3.80 -18.23 27.22
CA ALA A 397 -3.61 -16.85 27.67
C ALA A 397 -2.66 -16.08 26.74
N VAL A 398 -2.72 -14.75 26.84
CA VAL A 398 -1.80 -13.87 26.12
C VAL A 398 -0.63 -13.56 27.05
N ASP A 399 0.61 -13.74 26.59
CA ASP A 399 1.80 -13.47 27.41
C ASP A 399 2.18 -12.00 27.42
N ARG A 400 2.03 -11.34 26.27
CA ARG A 400 2.24 -9.90 26.12
C ARG A 400 1.38 -9.29 25.02
N VAL A 401 1.24 -7.98 25.08
CA VAL A 401 0.67 -7.16 24.02
C VAL A 401 1.67 -6.11 23.58
N THR A 402 1.65 -5.72 22.31
CA THR A 402 2.32 -4.52 21.78
C THR A 402 1.30 -3.64 21.07
N VAL A 403 1.57 -2.33 20.99
CA VAL A 403 0.80 -1.44 20.12
C VAL A 403 1.56 -1.26 18.82
N GLU A 404 0.91 -1.57 17.70
CA GLU A 404 1.45 -1.39 16.36
C GLU A 404 0.67 -0.31 15.59
N PRO A 405 1.35 0.63 14.91
CA PRO A 405 2.81 0.80 14.89
C PRO A 405 3.36 1.31 16.24
N PRO A 406 4.64 1.04 16.56
CA PRO A 406 5.26 1.47 17.83
C PRO A 406 5.46 3.00 17.91
N MET A 407 5.49 3.67 16.76
CA MET A 407 5.47 5.11 16.64
C MET A 407 4.63 5.53 15.42
N MET A 408 3.84 6.58 15.58
CA MET A 408 3.00 7.14 14.51
C MET A 408 3.01 8.67 14.51
N ILE A 409 2.65 9.22 13.35
CA ILE A 409 2.40 10.66 13.19
C ILE A 409 0.94 10.84 12.78
N ALA A 410 0.21 11.68 13.51
CA ALA A 410 -1.04 12.29 13.05
C ALA A 410 -0.78 13.76 12.69
N ARG A 411 -1.61 14.34 11.81
CA ARG A 411 -1.50 15.76 11.46
C ARG A 411 -2.82 16.46 11.66
N VAL A 412 -2.76 17.61 12.33
CA VAL A 412 -3.91 18.52 12.39
C VAL A 412 -4.34 18.87 10.97
N GLY A 413 -5.64 19.02 10.78
CA GLY A 413 -6.27 19.30 9.51
C GLY A 413 -7.73 19.62 9.76
N ASP A 414 -8.36 20.26 8.79
CA ASP A 414 -9.66 20.91 8.90
C ASP A 414 -9.81 21.89 10.08
N GLY A 415 -10.51 22.99 9.84
CA GLY A 415 -10.48 24.20 10.69
C GLY A 415 -10.64 25.45 9.83
N GLY A 416 -11.43 25.33 8.75
CA GLY A 416 -11.56 26.32 7.67
C GLY A 416 -10.49 26.27 6.58
N GLY A 417 -9.44 25.46 6.73
CA GLY A 417 -8.39 25.25 5.72
C GLY A 417 -8.69 24.11 4.73
N PRO A 418 -7.96 24.01 3.60
CA PRO A 418 -8.24 23.03 2.55
C PRO A 418 -7.59 21.66 2.73
N LEU A 419 -6.79 21.43 3.78
CA LEU A 419 -6.20 20.12 4.04
C LEU A 419 -7.00 19.34 5.07
N PRO A 420 -7.34 18.08 4.77
CA PRO A 420 -8.00 17.19 5.71
C PRO A 420 -7.06 16.84 6.86
N ARG A 421 -7.66 16.32 7.93
CA ARG A 421 -6.90 15.63 8.99
C ARG A 421 -6.15 14.44 8.43
N HIS A 422 -4.97 14.16 8.99
CA HIS A 422 -4.28 12.89 8.79
C HIS A 422 -4.35 12.08 10.10
N TYR A 423 -5.05 10.96 10.06
CA TYR A 423 -5.34 10.12 11.21
C TYR A 423 -4.12 9.29 11.65
N ALA A 424 -4.25 8.62 12.79
CA ALA A 424 -3.34 7.54 13.18
C ALA A 424 -4.16 6.36 13.70
N GLN A 425 -4.05 5.22 13.02
CA GLN A 425 -4.70 3.97 13.39
C GLN A 425 -3.70 3.07 14.13
N PHE A 426 -4.15 2.47 15.23
CA PHE A 426 -3.36 1.55 16.04
C PHE A 426 -4.06 0.21 16.22
N GLU A 427 -3.28 -0.84 16.44
CA GLU A 427 -3.78 -2.16 16.84
C GLU A 427 -2.99 -2.73 18.01
N ALA A 428 -3.69 -3.49 18.86
CA ALA A 428 -3.11 -4.18 19.99
C ALA A 428 -2.80 -5.61 19.57
N ILE A 429 -1.52 -5.95 19.46
CA ILE A 429 -1.10 -7.24 18.94
C ILE A 429 -0.70 -8.15 20.09
N GLY A 430 -1.35 -9.30 20.19
CA GLY A 430 -1.03 -10.34 21.17
C GLY A 430 0.14 -11.21 20.74
N TYR A 431 0.91 -11.68 21.71
CA TYR A 431 1.98 -12.65 21.52
C TYR A 431 2.03 -13.70 22.62
N LEU A 432 2.54 -14.87 22.27
CA LEU A 432 3.11 -15.85 23.20
C LEU A 432 4.64 -15.71 23.18
N ASN A 433 5.28 -15.93 24.33
CA ASN A 433 6.74 -15.84 24.52
C ASN A 433 7.50 -17.07 23.99
N GLY A 434 6.82 -17.95 23.26
CA GLY A 434 7.47 -19.12 22.67
C GLY A 434 7.92 -20.17 23.70
N LYS A 435 8.89 -20.99 23.29
CA LYS A 435 9.39 -22.14 24.07
C LYS A 435 10.39 -21.71 25.13
N ASP A 436 11.12 -20.63 24.90
CA ASP A 436 12.10 -20.13 25.86
C ASP A 436 11.47 -19.33 27.01
N GLY A 437 10.20 -18.95 26.87
CA GLY A 437 9.40 -18.24 27.86
C GLY A 437 9.82 -16.79 28.07
N LYS A 438 10.63 -16.22 27.17
CA LYS A 438 11.15 -14.85 27.26
C LYS A 438 10.50 -13.94 26.23
N PRO A 439 10.11 -12.71 26.60
CA PRO A 439 9.54 -11.78 25.65
C PRO A 439 10.62 -11.19 24.72
N GLY A 440 10.27 -10.96 23.45
CA GLY A 440 11.10 -10.24 22.49
C GLY A 440 12.20 -11.08 21.85
N THR A 441 12.00 -12.40 21.78
CA THR A 441 12.95 -13.37 21.22
C THR A 441 12.45 -13.91 19.87
N ALA A 442 13.32 -14.64 19.16
CA ALA A 442 13.03 -15.12 17.82
C ALA A 442 11.96 -16.23 17.76
N ASP A 443 11.63 -16.88 18.89
CA ASP A 443 10.61 -17.92 18.99
C ASP A 443 9.26 -17.41 19.49
N ASP A 444 9.12 -16.10 19.70
CA ASP A 444 7.85 -15.45 19.95
C ASP A 444 6.80 -15.80 18.87
N ILE A 445 5.57 -16.05 19.30
CA ILE A 445 4.47 -16.43 18.42
C ILE A 445 3.44 -15.32 18.43
N ARG A 446 3.27 -14.66 17.28
CA ARG A 446 2.26 -13.62 17.08
C ARG A 446 0.86 -14.23 17.03
N LEU A 447 -0.07 -13.68 17.80
CA LEU A 447 -1.50 -14.03 17.78
C LEU A 447 -2.29 -13.16 16.78
N GLY A 448 -1.80 -11.95 16.50
CA GLY A 448 -2.50 -10.96 15.66
C GLY A 448 -3.21 -9.91 16.50
N ALA A 449 -4.06 -9.11 15.85
CA ALA A 449 -4.81 -8.05 16.51
C ALA A 449 -5.85 -8.63 17.48
N LEU A 450 -5.87 -8.09 18.70
CA LEU A 450 -6.81 -8.46 19.75
C LEU A 450 -7.72 -7.27 20.08
N PRO A 451 -8.98 -7.52 20.48
CA PRO A 451 -9.83 -6.47 21.03
C PRO A 451 -9.16 -5.78 22.23
N ALA A 452 -9.16 -4.46 22.22
CA ALA A 452 -8.55 -3.65 23.27
C ALA A 452 -9.45 -2.46 23.64
N SER A 453 -9.27 -1.94 24.85
CA SER A 453 -9.69 -0.59 25.19
C SER A 453 -8.54 0.38 24.97
N TRP A 454 -8.87 1.54 24.40
CA TRP A 454 -7.88 2.54 23.97
C TRP A 454 -8.03 3.84 24.75
N SER A 455 -6.89 4.43 25.10
CA SER A 455 -6.79 5.78 25.64
C SER A 455 -5.49 6.45 25.19
N HIS A 456 -5.37 7.75 25.44
CA HIS A 456 -4.14 8.49 25.22
C HIS A 456 -3.89 9.43 26.40
N ASP A 457 -2.62 9.75 26.64
CA ASP A 457 -2.18 10.71 27.65
C ASP A 457 -0.94 11.45 27.16
N ASN A 458 -0.50 12.44 27.91
CA ASN A 458 0.73 13.16 27.67
C ASN A 458 1.92 12.19 27.72
N PHE A 459 2.82 12.30 26.76
CA PHE A 459 3.99 11.42 26.69
C PHE A 459 5.00 11.70 27.80
N ASP A 460 5.22 12.98 28.12
CA ASP A 460 6.20 13.46 29.10
C ASP A 460 5.70 14.69 29.88
N GLU A 461 6.51 15.19 30.81
CA GLU A 461 6.15 16.37 31.62
C GLU A 461 5.99 17.65 30.80
N ALA A 462 6.70 17.81 29.68
CA ALA A 462 6.57 18.98 28.82
C ALA A 462 5.21 18.95 28.09
N ALA A 463 4.81 17.79 27.58
CA ALA A 463 3.49 17.58 26.99
C ALA A 463 2.36 17.87 28.00
N LYS A 464 2.55 17.45 29.25
CA LYS A 464 1.61 17.70 30.36
C LYS A 464 1.51 19.18 30.71
N GLU A 465 2.63 19.91 30.79
CA GLU A 465 2.65 21.36 31.01
C GLU A 465 1.89 22.12 29.92
N LEU A 466 1.98 21.65 28.67
CA LEU A 466 1.27 22.21 27.52
C LEU A 466 -0.15 21.67 27.33
N GLU A 467 -0.61 20.79 28.22
CA GLU A 467 -1.90 20.08 28.13
C GLU A 467 -2.11 19.39 26.77
N ASP A 468 -1.09 18.75 26.20
CA ASP A 468 -1.15 18.15 24.86
C ASP A 468 -2.30 17.15 24.72
N ALA A 469 -2.50 16.25 25.68
CA ALA A 469 -3.58 15.26 25.65
C ALA A 469 -5.00 15.86 25.59
N LYS A 470 -5.16 17.10 26.08
CA LYS A 470 -6.44 17.83 26.06
C LYS A 470 -6.73 18.47 24.71
N PHE A 471 -5.70 18.93 23.99
CA PHE A 471 -5.87 19.73 22.77
C PHE A 471 -5.56 18.98 21.48
N ALA A 472 -4.68 17.98 21.51
CA ALA A 472 -4.12 17.37 20.31
C ALA A 472 -5.13 16.50 19.53
N GLY A 473 -6.18 16.01 20.19
CA GLY A 473 -7.21 15.18 19.57
C GLY A 473 -7.79 14.14 20.52
N SER A 474 -8.39 13.10 19.95
CA SER A 474 -9.05 12.02 20.70
C SER A 474 -8.87 10.67 20.02
N ILE A 475 -8.68 9.61 20.80
CA ILE A 475 -8.71 8.23 20.31
C ILE A 475 -10.09 7.59 20.53
N ASP A 476 -10.58 6.87 19.53
CA ASP A 476 -11.75 6.01 19.70
C ASP A 476 -11.39 4.84 20.62
N SER A 477 -12.17 4.68 21.71
CA SER A 477 -11.87 3.76 22.79
C SER A 477 -11.99 2.28 22.42
N LYS A 478 -12.53 1.95 21.24
CA LYS A 478 -12.74 0.58 20.76
C LYS A 478 -11.87 0.24 19.56
N THR A 479 -11.75 1.17 18.61
CA THR A 479 -11.05 0.91 17.35
C THR A 479 -9.59 1.31 17.37
N GLY A 480 -9.16 2.16 18.31
CA GLY A 480 -7.79 2.69 18.33
C GLY A 480 -7.52 3.74 17.26
N LEU A 481 -8.55 4.29 16.61
CA LEU A 481 -8.40 5.38 15.64
C LEU A 481 -8.22 6.72 16.38
N PHE A 482 -7.06 7.35 16.24
CA PHE A 482 -6.82 8.70 16.71
C PHE A 482 -7.25 9.73 15.67
N THR A 483 -8.16 10.63 16.07
CA THR A 483 -8.58 11.80 15.29
C THR A 483 -7.89 13.06 15.83
N PRO A 484 -7.00 13.71 15.05
CA PRO A 484 -6.32 14.91 15.50
C PRO A 484 -7.26 16.12 15.57
N GLY A 485 -6.86 17.11 16.38
CA GLY A 485 -7.57 18.38 16.53
C GLY A 485 -7.58 19.22 15.25
N GLU A 486 -8.34 20.32 15.30
CA GLU A 486 -8.40 21.28 14.19
C GLU A 486 -7.06 21.96 13.92
N ALA A 487 -6.82 22.28 12.66
CA ALA A 487 -5.68 23.05 12.20
C ALA A 487 -5.74 24.54 12.60
N GLY A 488 -4.58 25.17 12.68
CA GLY A 488 -4.44 26.62 12.89
C GLY A 488 -4.18 27.02 14.35
N PRO A 489 -3.83 28.31 14.58
CA PRO A 489 -3.55 28.82 15.93
C PRO A 489 -4.75 28.66 16.87
N ASN A 490 -4.57 28.00 18.00
CA ASN A 490 -5.62 27.83 18.99
C ASN A 490 -5.47 28.89 20.11
N PRO A 491 -6.39 29.86 20.25
CA PRO A 491 -6.29 30.93 21.24
C PRO A 491 -6.37 30.44 22.69
N LEU A 492 -6.81 29.20 22.93
CA LEU A 492 -6.88 28.58 24.25
C LEU A 492 -5.56 27.95 24.70
N ARG A 493 -4.56 27.85 23.82
CA ARG A 493 -3.25 27.27 24.14
C ARG A 493 -2.20 28.32 24.41
N ALA A 494 -1.17 27.94 25.17
CA ALA A 494 0.03 28.74 25.36
C ALA A 494 0.60 29.18 24.00
N TYR A 495 1.00 30.46 23.90
CA TYR A 495 1.51 31.09 22.68
C TYR A 495 0.55 31.05 21.47
N LYS A 496 -0.72 30.70 21.68
CA LYS A 496 -1.68 30.45 20.61
C LYS A 496 -1.19 29.39 19.62
N THR A 497 -0.44 28.40 20.10
CA THR A 497 0.07 27.30 19.26
C THR A 497 -1.08 26.47 18.67
N ASN A 498 -0.76 25.63 17.68
CA ASN A 498 -1.72 24.73 17.04
C ASN A 498 -2.14 23.59 18.00
N ASN A 499 -3.14 22.80 17.61
CA ASN A 499 -3.54 21.56 18.29
C ASN A 499 -2.57 20.38 18.05
N VAL A 500 -1.26 20.65 18.14
CA VAL A 500 -0.19 19.64 18.07
C VAL A 500 0.07 19.03 19.44
N GLY A 501 0.78 17.92 19.52
CA GLY A 501 1.16 17.36 20.82
C GLY A 501 2.03 16.12 20.75
N ASN A 502 2.67 15.83 21.88
CA ASN A 502 3.46 14.64 22.13
C ASN A 502 2.70 13.69 23.06
N LEU A 503 2.18 12.60 22.52
CA LEU A 503 1.23 11.71 23.20
C LEU A 503 1.78 10.29 23.34
N LYS A 504 1.37 9.61 24.41
CA LYS A 504 1.39 8.14 24.47
C LYS A 504 -0.01 7.60 24.23
N VAL A 505 -0.11 6.59 23.39
CA VAL A 505 -1.33 5.81 23.16
C VAL A 505 -1.25 4.53 23.95
N VAL A 506 -2.30 4.19 24.69
CA VAL A 506 -2.36 3.03 25.58
C VAL A 506 -3.43 2.08 25.11
N ALA A 507 -3.07 0.81 24.90
CA ALA A 507 -4.01 -0.28 24.68
C ALA A 507 -4.07 -1.17 25.93
N GLN A 508 -5.27 -1.56 26.34
CA GLN A 508 -5.48 -2.58 27.37
C GLN A 508 -6.25 -3.78 26.79
N VAL A 509 -5.68 -4.97 26.95
CA VAL A 509 -6.22 -6.23 26.41
C VAL A 509 -6.51 -7.19 27.55
N ASP A 510 -7.66 -7.84 27.53
CA ASP A 510 -7.96 -8.94 28.45
C ASP A 510 -7.09 -10.17 28.09
N ASN A 511 -6.30 -10.64 29.05
CA ASN A 511 -5.42 -11.79 28.86
C ASN A 511 -6.07 -13.13 29.23
N GLY A 512 -7.34 -13.13 29.64
CA GLY A 512 -8.05 -14.33 30.10
C GLY A 512 -7.71 -14.77 31.53
N GLN A 513 -6.89 -14.00 32.26
CA GLN A 513 -6.42 -14.29 33.61
C GLN A 513 -6.78 -13.18 34.62
N GLY A 514 -7.71 -12.29 34.26
CA GLY A 514 -8.34 -11.33 35.16
C GLY A 514 -7.58 -10.00 35.38
N LYS A 515 -6.30 -9.91 35.02
CA LYS A 515 -5.57 -8.63 34.96
C LYS A 515 -5.27 -8.27 33.51
N PRO A 516 -5.78 -7.16 32.97
CA PRO A 516 -5.51 -6.79 31.58
C PRO A 516 -4.02 -6.50 31.38
N LEU A 517 -3.52 -6.87 30.21
CA LEU A 517 -2.21 -6.47 29.72
C LEU A 517 -2.30 -5.07 29.13
N SER A 518 -1.26 -4.27 29.33
CA SER A 518 -1.17 -2.91 28.79
C SER A 518 0.07 -2.79 27.90
N ALA A 519 -0.07 -2.08 26.79
CA ALA A 519 1.06 -1.65 25.97
C ALA A 519 0.88 -0.20 25.53
N GLU A 520 1.99 0.42 25.16
CA GLU A 520 2.03 1.81 24.75
C GLU A 520 2.65 1.97 23.36
N SER A 521 2.22 3.00 22.63
CA SER A 521 2.85 3.50 21.40
C SER A 521 3.06 5.01 21.50
N HIS A 522 4.08 5.52 20.81
CA HIS A 522 4.37 6.94 20.76
C HIS A 522 3.64 7.60 19.59
N LEU A 523 2.80 8.60 19.87
CA LEU A 523 2.11 9.38 18.86
C LEU A 523 2.57 10.84 18.88
N ILE A 524 3.07 11.33 17.75
CA ILE A 524 3.29 12.75 17.53
C ILE A 524 2.14 13.31 16.69
N VAL A 525 1.39 14.24 17.25
CA VAL A 525 0.42 15.05 16.50
C VAL A 525 1.13 16.32 16.05
N THR A 526 1.24 16.53 14.74
CA THR A 526 2.04 17.63 14.17
C THR A 526 1.28 18.44 13.13
N VAL A 527 1.95 19.42 12.53
CA VAL A 527 1.40 20.33 11.52
C VAL A 527 1.16 19.64 10.18
N GLN A 528 0.40 20.30 9.33
CA GLN A 528 0.15 19.90 7.95
C GLN A 528 1.44 19.80 7.12
N ARG A 529 1.34 19.12 5.98
CA ARG A 529 2.31 19.22 4.89
C ARG A 529 1.58 19.65 3.62
N TRP A 530 2.10 20.69 2.96
CA TRP A 530 1.52 21.22 1.70
C TRP A 530 2.17 20.62 0.46
N VAL A 531 3.37 20.08 0.62
CA VAL A 531 4.06 19.34 -0.43
C VAL A 531 3.84 17.86 -0.16
N ASP A 532 3.17 17.22 -1.11
CA ASP A 532 2.91 15.79 -1.08
C ASP A 532 3.11 15.18 -2.47
N GLY A 533 3.45 13.90 -2.51
CA GLY A 533 3.68 13.15 -3.73
C GLY A 533 3.58 11.65 -3.51
N TRP A 534 3.34 10.93 -4.60
CA TRP A 534 3.12 9.47 -4.58
C TRP A 534 4.21 8.66 -3.90
N ILE A 535 5.45 9.12 -3.88
CA ILE A 535 6.53 8.50 -3.12
C ILE A 535 7.04 9.60 -2.21
N ARG A 536 6.77 9.55 -0.90
CA ARG A 536 6.89 10.72 0.00
C ARG A 536 8.29 11.26 0.14
#